data_AF-A0A7Y2SMN7-F1
#
_entry.id   AF-A0A7Y2SMN7-F1
#
_cell.length_a   1.000
_cell.length_b   1.000
_cell.length_c   1.000
_cell.angle_alpha   90.00
_cell.angle_beta   90.00
_cell.angle_gamma   90.00
#
_symmetry.space_group_name_H-M   'P 1'
#
loop_
_entity.id
_entity.type
_entity.pdbx_description
1 polymer ?
#
loop_
_entity_poly.entity_id
_entity_poly.type
_entity_poly.pdbx_seq_one_letter_code
_entity_poly.pdbx_strand_id
1 'polypeptide(L)'
;MADLTPDQIFDLLNRPGPLWLVGANLSGANLSGANLSNANLSEANLVGTRLSDANLYRADLSVTELGGANLSWANLREARLGWAQLVRADLSDADLRKSDLAWANLEFANLTGANLRGANLGAADFSGANLYGANLSLCNLSGVDLRDTIMIGANLSEAQLREAQLVNLGGANLSGANLNKVSLAGASMAGVNLSGASLLSATLREATLSDANFIGANLYEANLSDATLRGADLSEANLSGAYLSGANLEGAIMTRANLSRANLSGCNLRGAQLAGCVLREASLADADLTGADLSGADLSECDMTGAVGYAA
;
A
#
# COMPACT_ATOMS: atom_id res chain seq x y z
N MET A 1 5.60 36.83 7.13
CA MET A 1 4.49 37.78 7.34
C MET A 1 4.03 37.66 8.79
N ALA A 2 3.50 38.72 9.39
CA ALA A 2 3.00 38.72 10.77
C ALA A 2 1.79 37.78 10.95
N ASP A 3 1.61 37.24 12.15
CA ASP A 3 0.47 36.39 12.51
C ASP A 3 -0.85 37.15 12.33
N LEU A 4 -1.80 36.57 11.60
CA LEU A 4 -3.14 37.14 11.48
C LEU A 4 -3.91 36.93 12.77
N THR A 5 -4.54 38.00 13.29
CA THR A 5 -5.47 37.88 14.41
C THR A 5 -6.74 37.11 14.01
N PRO A 6 -7.50 36.55 14.95
CA PRO A 6 -8.78 35.89 14.64
C PRO A 6 -9.75 36.77 13.84
N ASP A 7 -9.81 38.08 14.12
CA ASP A 7 -10.66 39.01 13.37
C ASP A 7 -10.15 39.22 11.94
N GLN A 8 -8.83 39.31 11.75
CA GLN A 8 -8.24 39.39 10.41
C GLN A 8 -8.51 38.12 9.60
N ILE A 9 -8.48 36.95 10.23
CA ILE A 9 -8.86 35.67 9.61
C ILE A 9 -10.34 35.67 9.24
N PHE A 10 -11.22 36.11 10.14
CA PHE A 10 -12.65 36.19 9.88
C PHE A 10 -12.96 37.11 8.69
N ASP A 11 -12.39 38.31 8.68
CA ASP A 11 -12.59 39.27 7.58
C ASP A 11 -12.05 38.73 6.25
N LEU A 12 -10.93 38.01 6.29
CA LEU A 12 -10.32 37.38 5.13
C LEU A 12 -11.23 36.29 4.55
N LEU A 13 -11.78 35.42 5.40
CA LEU A 13 -12.69 34.32 5.00
C LEU A 13 -14.01 34.82 4.39
N ASN A 14 -14.43 36.05 4.71
CA ASN A 14 -15.65 36.66 4.18
C ASN A 14 -15.43 37.44 2.87
N ARG A 15 -14.21 37.46 2.31
CA ARG A 15 -13.96 38.14 1.04
C ARG A 15 -14.55 37.38 -0.14
N PRO A 16 -15.14 38.09 -1.13
CA PRO A 16 -15.62 37.45 -2.33
C PRO A 16 -14.45 36.97 -3.20
N GLY A 17 -14.57 35.75 -3.72
CA GLY A 17 -13.61 35.15 -4.66
C GLY A 17 -12.58 34.23 -4.00
N PRO A 18 -11.65 33.67 -4.80
CA PRO A 18 -10.59 32.81 -4.29
C PRO A 18 -9.66 33.57 -3.34
N LEU A 19 -9.36 32.98 -2.19
CA LEU A 19 -8.45 33.60 -1.22
C LEU A 19 -7.00 33.40 -1.66
N TRP A 20 -6.22 34.48 -1.60
CA TRP A 20 -4.79 34.47 -1.90
C TRP A 20 -3.99 34.59 -0.60
N LEU A 21 -3.50 33.46 -0.11
CA LEU A 21 -2.85 33.27 1.19
C LEU A 21 -1.43 32.73 1.05
N VAL A 22 -0.81 32.96 -0.11
CA VAL A 22 0.54 32.50 -0.40
C VAL A 22 1.52 33.02 0.64
N GLY A 23 2.27 32.11 1.27
CA GLY A 23 3.26 32.44 2.32
C GLY A 23 2.66 33.03 3.60
N ALA A 24 1.34 32.97 3.80
CA ALA A 24 0.70 33.47 5.00
C ALA A 24 1.10 32.61 6.22
N ASN A 25 1.30 33.25 7.38
CA ASN A 25 1.40 32.51 8.64
C ASN A 25 0.02 32.39 9.26
N LEU A 26 -0.48 31.16 9.30
CA LEU A 26 -1.75 30.77 9.88
C LEU A 26 -1.56 29.72 10.97
N SER A 27 -0.32 29.46 11.42
CA SER A 27 -0.04 28.42 12.42
C SER A 27 -0.94 28.51 13.66
N GLY A 28 -1.46 27.36 14.09
CA GLY A 28 -2.38 27.25 15.22
C GLY A 28 -3.76 27.89 15.04
N ALA A 29 -4.05 28.51 13.88
CA ALA A 29 -5.34 29.13 13.61
C ALA A 29 -6.47 28.10 13.62
N ASN A 30 -7.66 28.56 13.99
CA ASN A 30 -8.89 27.79 13.86
C ASN A 30 -9.63 28.19 12.58
N LEU A 31 -9.58 27.30 11.60
CA LEU A 31 -10.22 27.38 10.28
C LEU A 31 -11.19 26.20 10.07
N SER A 32 -11.69 25.62 11.17
CA SER A 32 -12.61 24.47 11.10
C SER A 32 -13.89 24.87 10.37
N GLY A 33 -14.33 24.06 9.41
CA GLY A 33 -15.50 24.34 8.57
C GLY A 33 -15.33 25.52 7.60
N ALA A 34 -14.15 26.15 7.53
CA ALA A 34 -13.92 27.29 6.65
C ALA A 34 -14.05 26.88 5.18
N ASN A 35 -14.61 27.78 4.36
CA ASN A 35 -14.63 27.60 2.92
C ASN A 35 -13.36 28.20 2.30
N LEU A 36 -12.42 27.32 1.96
CA LEU A 36 -11.13 27.64 1.33
C LEU A 36 -11.07 27.06 -0.09
N SER A 37 -12.22 26.81 -0.72
CA SER A 37 -12.25 26.22 -2.05
C SER A 37 -11.57 27.12 -3.08
N ASN A 38 -10.72 26.52 -3.93
CA ASN A 38 -9.90 27.22 -4.92
C ASN A 38 -8.95 28.27 -4.34
N ALA A 39 -8.78 28.33 -3.00
CA ALA A 39 -7.83 29.23 -2.39
C ALA A 39 -6.40 28.83 -2.76
N ASN A 40 -5.54 29.82 -2.90
CA ASN A 40 -4.11 29.59 -3.02
C ASN A 40 -3.46 29.80 -1.65
N LEU A 41 -3.09 28.70 -1.00
CA LEU A 41 -2.34 28.65 0.25
C LEU A 41 -0.89 28.20 0.02
N SER A 42 -0.38 28.18 -1.21
CA SER A 42 0.98 27.67 -1.48
C SER A 42 2.03 28.35 -0.58
N GLU A 43 2.99 27.58 -0.08
CA GLU A 43 4.04 28.06 0.83
C GLU A 43 3.54 28.64 2.17
N ALA A 44 2.25 28.55 2.48
CA ALA A 44 1.72 29.01 3.77
C ALA A 44 2.20 28.10 4.92
N ASN A 45 2.35 28.71 6.10
CA ASN A 45 2.54 28.00 7.34
C ASN A 45 1.19 27.73 8.01
N LEU A 46 0.79 26.47 8.01
CA LEU A 46 -0.44 25.93 8.58
C LEU A 46 -0.14 24.91 9.69
N VAL A 47 1.04 24.95 10.30
CA VAL A 47 1.44 24.04 11.38
C VAL A 47 0.45 24.10 12.54
N GLY A 48 -0.04 22.93 12.96
CA GLY A 48 -0.99 22.79 14.07
C GLY A 48 -2.35 23.47 13.86
N THR A 49 -2.68 23.88 12.63
CA THR A 49 -3.98 24.51 12.35
C THR A 49 -5.13 23.54 12.49
N ARG A 50 -6.30 24.06 12.86
CA ARG A 50 -7.55 23.30 12.87
C ARG A 50 -8.29 23.60 11.57
N LEU A 51 -8.33 22.63 10.68
CA LEU A 51 -8.99 22.62 9.38
C LEU A 51 -10.04 21.49 9.29
N SER A 52 -10.51 20.99 10.44
CA SER A 52 -11.52 19.93 10.45
C SER A 52 -12.78 20.40 9.73
N ASP A 53 -13.36 19.54 8.89
CA ASP A 53 -14.53 19.85 8.04
C ASP A 53 -14.31 21.02 7.05
N ALA A 54 -13.10 21.55 6.90
CA ALA A 54 -12.84 22.66 5.98
C ALA A 54 -13.04 22.22 4.52
N ASN A 55 -13.56 23.13 3.70
CA ASN A 55 -13.68 22.91 2.27
C ASN A 55 -12.44 23.45 1.55
N LEU A 56 -11.50 22.57 1.24
CA LEU A 56 -10.26 22.84 0.50
C LEU A 56 -10.34 22.32 -0.95
N TYR A 57 -11.55 22.18 -1.50
CA TYR A 57 -11.76 21.72 -2.87
C TYR A 57 -10.94 22.53 -3.85
N ARG A 58 -10.08 21.87 -4.65
CA ARG A 58 -9.16 22.51 -5.61
C ARG A 58 -8.25 23.60 -5.01
N ALA A 59 -8.05 23.63 -3.70
CA ALA A 59 -7.09 24.54 -3.10
C ALA A 59 -5.67 24.18 -3.55
N ASP A 60 -4.82 25.19 -3.68
CA ASP A 60 -3.39 25.01 -3.87
C ASP A 60 -2.70 25.10 -2.50
N LEU A 61 -2.23 23.95 -2.02
CA LEU A 61 -1.47 23.72 -0.79
C LEU A 61 -0.05 23.21 -1.16
N SER A 62 0.44 23.53 -2.35
CA SER A 62 1.78 23.09 -2.75
C SER A 62 2.83 23.72 -1.82
N VAL A 63 3.81 22.92 -1.38
CA VAL A 63 4.92 23.37 -0.52
C VAL A 63 4.46 23.95 0.83
N THR A 64 3.24 23.67 1.30
CA THR A 64 2.74 24.17 2.59
C THR A 64 3.29 23.40 3.78
N GLU A 65 3.50 24.08 4.90
CA GLU A 65 3.80 23.44 6.19
C GLU A 65 2.49 23.11 6.92
N LEU A 66 2.12 21.83 6.98
CA LEU A 66 0.89 21.31 7.61
C LEU A 66 1.20 20.37 8.78
N GLY A 67 2.42 20.41 9.32
CA GLY A 67 2.85 19.53 10.41
C GLY A 67 1.90 19.58 11.60
N GLY A 68 1.35 18.43 12.00
CA GLY A 68 0.39 18.32 13.10
C GLY A 68 -0.94 19.06 12.89
N ALA A 69 -1.26 19.54 11.69
CA ALA A 69 -2.55 20.15 11.40
C ALA A 69 -3.67 19.11 11.46
N ASN A 70 -4.86 19.54 11.90
CA ASN A 70 -6.07 18.71 11.88
C ASN A 70 -6.89 19.03 10.63
N LEU A 71 -6.84 18.15 9.63
CA LEU A 71 -7.63 18.15 8.40
C LEU A 71 -8.69 17.03 8.41
N SER A 72 -9.06 16.51 9.58
CA SER A 72 -10.07 15.45 9.66
C SER A 72 -11.37 15.88 9.01
N TRP A 73 -12.01 14.99 8.25
CA TRP A 73 -13.24 15.27 7.49
C TRP A 73 -13.14 16.39 6.44
N ALA A 74 -11.95 16.95 6.19
CA ALA A 74 -11.79 18.03 5.23
C ALA A 74 -12.03 17.55 3.79
N ASN A 75 -12.60 18.42 2.97
CA ASN A 75 -12.75 18.18 1.53
C ASN A 75 -11.50 18.69 0.79
N LEU A 76 -10.61 17.78 0.43
CA LEU A 76 -9.36 18.04 -0.30
C LEU A 76 -9.41 17.54 -1.75
N ARG A 77 -10.60 17.30 -2.29
CA ARG A 77 -10.75 16.75 -3.64
C ARG A 77 -10.11 17.68 -4.66
N GLU A 78 -9.35 17.09 -5.57
CA GLU A 78 -8.62 17.82 -6.63
C GLU A 78 -7.70 18.93 -6.11
N ALA A 79 -7.37 18.95 -4.81
CA ALA A 79 -6.41 19.89 -4.24
C ALA A 79 -4.98 19.53 -4.67
N ARG A 80 -4.11 20.53 -4.71
CA ARG A 80 -2.69 20.36 -5.01
C ARG A 80 -1.94 20.43 -3.69
N LEU A 81 -1.32 19.35 -3.28
CA LEU A 81 -0.50 19.22 -2.06
C LEU A 81 0.93 18.77 -2.41
N GLY A 82 1.38 19.00 -3.65
CA GLY A 82 2.71 18.59 -4.07
C GLY A 82 3.77 19.21 -3.15
N TRP A 83 4.71 18.39 -2.68
CA TRP A 83 5.78 18.81 -1.76
C TRP A 83 5.32 19.34 -0.39
N ALA A 84 4.03 19.21 -0.03
CA ALA A 84 3.52 19.64 1.26
C ALA A 84 4.12 18.83 2.42
N GLN A 85 4.33 19.47 3.56
CA GLN A 85 4.85 18.83 4.78
C GLN A 85 3.69 18.54 5.73
N LEU A 86 3.19 17.31 5.69
CA LEU A 86 2.03 16.80 6.45
C LEU A 86 2.44 15.88 7.61
N VAL A 87 3.69 15.96 8.07
CA VAL A 87 4.21 15.11 9.16
C VAL A 87 3.27 15.18 10.38
N ARG A 88 2.79 14.03 10.84
CA ARG A 88 1.83 13.90 11.96
C ARG A 88 0.51 14.66 11.79
N ALA A 89 0.16 15.10 10.59
CA ALA A 89 -1.14 15.70 10.34
C ALA A 89 -2.25 14.66 10.51
N ASP A 90 -3.43 15.11 10.94
CA ASP A 90 -4.62 14.29 11.03
C ASP A 90 -5.50 14.53 9.80
N LEU A 91 -5.51 13.58 8.87
CA LEU A 91 -6.37 13.54 7.69
C LEU A 91 -7.43 12.43 7.80
N SER A 92 -7.78 12.01 9.03
CA SER A 92 -8.80 10.97 9.21
C SER A 92 -10.12 11.35 8.55
N ASP A 93 -10.70 10.40 7.82
CA ASP A 93 -11.95 10.55 7.07
C ASP A 93 -11.97 11.71 6.05
N ALA A 94 -10.81 12.29 5.72
CA ALA A 94 -10.71 13.36 4.74
C ALA A 94 -10.94 12.82 3.31
N ASP A 95 -11.50 13.68 2.46
CA ASP A 95 -11.75 13.35 1.05
C ASP A 95 -10.65 13.92 0.15
N LEU A 96 -9.68 13.08 -0.18
CA LEU A 96 -8.52 13.40 -1.04
C LEU A 96 -8.70 12.85 -2.47
N ARG A 97 -9.93 12.62 -2.94
CA ARG A 97 -10.13 12.05 -4.28
C ARG A 97 -9.51 12.94 -5.36
N LYS A 98 -8.66 12.34 -6.20
CA LYS A 98 -7.99 12.99 -7.33
C LYS A 98 -7.10 14.19 -6.95
N SER A 99 -6.71 14.32 -5.69
CA SER A 99 -5.72 15.32 -5.30
C SER A 99 -4.33 14.92 -5.79
N ASP A 100 -3.41 15.88 -5.79
CA ASP A 100 -2.01 15.68 -6.12
C ASP A 100 -1.17 15.80 -4.85
N LEU A 101 -0.69 14.70 -4.31
CA LEU A 101 0.23 14.64 -3.17
C LEU A 101 1.64 14.21 -3.59
N ALA A 102 2.01 14.37 -4.86
CA ALA A 102 3.34 13.96 -5.31
C ALA A 102 4.44 14.64 -4.48
N TRP A 103 5.42 13.86 -4.02
CA TRP A 103 6.53 14.32 -3.17
C TRP A 103 6.12 14.91 -1.81
N ALA A 104 4.87 14.74 -1.38
CA ALA A 104 4.44 15.18 -0.06
C ALA A 104 5.04 14.29 1.03
N ASN A 105 5.32 14.88 2.19
CA ASN A 105 5.77 14.16 3.37
C ASN A 105 4.61 13.94 4.33
N LEU A 106 4.13 12.70 4.44
CA LEU A 106 3.05 12.25 5.33
C LEU A 106 3.57 11.32 6.45
N GLU A 107 4.85 11.42 6.81
CA GLU A 107 5.43 10.61 7.88
C GLU A 107 4.60 10.70 9.17
N PHE A 108 4.21 9.54 9.71
CA PHE A 108 3.34 9.41 10.88
C PHE A 108 1.97 10.13 10.81
N ALA A 109 1.49 10.51 9.62
CA ALA A 109 0.18 11.11 9.46
C ALA A 109 -0.94 10.08 9.76
N ASN A 110 -2.08 10.58 10.24
CA ASN A 110 -3.28 9.77 10.40
C ASN A 110 -4.18 9.94 9.17
N LEU A 111 -4.34 8.87 8.39
CA LEU A 111 -5.24 8.78 7.22
C LEU A 111 -6.31 7.70 7.42
N THR A 112 -6.64 7.36 8.67
CA THR A 112 -7.69 6.38 8.97
C THR A 112 -8.98 6.74 8.23
N GLY A 113 -9.54 5.80 7.47
CA GLY A 113 -10.80 6.01 6.72
C GLY A 113 -10.72 7.01 5.55
N ALA A 114 -9.57 7.64 5.31
CA ALA A 114 -9.43 8.67 4.28
C ALA A 114 -9.70 8.11 2.87
N ASN A 115 -10.30 8.94 2.01
CA ASN A 115 -10.60 8.58 0.63
C ASN A 115 -9.59 9.22 -0.33
N LEU A 116 -8.56 8.47 -0.69
CA LEU A 116 -7.53 8.90 -1.64
C LEU A 116 -7.81 8.45 -3.08
N ARG A 117 -8.98 7.87 -3.38
CA ARG A 117 -9.24 7.22 -4.67
C ARG A 117 -8.83 8.09 -5.88
N GLY A 118 -7.92 7.55 -6.69
CA GLY A 118 -7.40 8.23 -7.89
C GLY A 118 -6.47 9.41 -7.63
N ALA A 119 -5.97 9.58 -6.40
CA ALA A 119 -4.97 10.59 -6.10
C ALA A 119 -3.60 10.24 -6.72
N ASN A 120 -2.83 11.27 -7.04
CA ASN A 120 -1.43 11.12 -7.42
C ASN A 120 -0.57 11.17 -6.15
N LEU A 121 0.04 10.05 -5.77
CA LEU A 121 0.87 9.94 -4.56
C LEU A 121 2.35 9.77 -4.91
N GLY A 122 2.75 9.93 -6.18
CA GLY A 122 4.08 9.56 -6.65
C GLY A 122 5.21 10.18 -5.82
N ALA A 123 6.15 9.35 -5.39
CA ALA A 123 7.29 9.70 -4.54
C ALA A 123 6.94 10.38 -3.19
N ALA A 124 5.69 10.25 -2.73
CA ALA A 124 5.32 10.68 -1.38
C ALA A 124 5.90 9.74 -0.32
N ASP A 125 6.16 10.28 0.87
CA ASP A 125 6.61 9.53 2.03
C ASP A 125 5.43 9.30 2.97
N PHE A 126 5.02 8.05 3.15
CA PHE A 126 3.98 7.63 4.09
C PHE A 126 4.56 6.81 5.25
N SER A 127 5.87 6.82 5.47
CA SER A 127 6.49 5.97 6.46
C SER A 127 5.87 6.16 7.86
N GLY A 128 5.49 5.04 8.48
CA GLY A 128 4.79 5.03 9.79
C GLY A 128 3.38 5.63 9.79
N ALA A 129 2.80 6.00 8.65
CA ALA A 129 1.45 6.55 8.58
C ALA A 129 0.38 5.49 8.89
N ASN A 130 -0.76 5.94 9.43
CA ASN A 130 -1.92 5.10 9.67
C ASN A 130 -2.95 5.25 8.55
N LEU A 131 -3.09 4.23 7.72
CA LEU A 131 -3.99 4.13 6.58
C LEU A 131 -5.09 3.07 6.81
N TYR A 132 -5.42 2.78 8.08
CA TYR A 132 -6.45 1.79 8.44
C TYR A 132 -7.77 2.08 7.69
N GLY A 133 -8.25 1.09 6.94
CA GLY A 133 -9.49 1.21 6.16
C GLY A 133 -9.49 2.29 5.06
N ALA A 134 -8.35 2.91 4.75
CA ALA A 134 -8.27 3.96 3.74
C ALA A 134 -8.51 3.42 2.33
N ASN A 135 -9.02 4.27 1.44
CA ASN A 135 -9.26 3.92 0.05
C ASN A 135 -8.19 4.54 -0.86
N LEU A 136 -7.25 3.71 -1.31
CA LEU A 136 -6.18 4.06 -2.26
C LEU A 136 -6.40 3.45 -3.66
N SER A 137 -7.63 3.01 -3.95
CA SER A 137 -7.94 2.41 -5.26
C SER A 137 -7.66 3.39 -6.40
N LEU A 138 -7.10 2.89 -7.51
CA LEU A 138 -6.67 3.68 -8.67
C LEU A 138 -5.64 4.79 -8.40
N CYS A 139 -4.98 4.82 -7.23
CA CYS A 139 -3.91 5.78 -6.98
C CYS A 139 -2.67 5.49 -7.82
N ASN A 140 -1.89 6.52 -8.11
CA ASN A 140 -0.50 6.38 -8.54
C ASN A 140 0.41 6.34 -7.31
N LEU A 141 1.02 5.19 -7.03
CA LEU A 141 1.92 4.95 -5.89
C LEU A 141 3.39 4.78 -6.34
N SER A 142 3.73 5.23 -7.54
CA SER A 142 5.09 5.09 -8.09
C SER A 142 6.13 5.75 -7.16
N GLY A 143 7.11 5.00 -6.68
CA GLY A 143 8.17 5.50 -5.79
C GLY A 143 7.75 5.89 -4.37
N VAL A 144 6.56 5.47 -3.92
CA VAL A 144 6.08 5.78 -2.55
C VAL A 144 6.81 4.93 -1.51
N ASP A 145 7.19 5.58 -0.41
CA ASP A 145 7.64 4.87 0.79
C ASP A 145 6.45 4.55 1.70
N LEU A 146 6.15 3.26 1.89
CA LEU A 146 5.07 2.74 2.74
C LEU A 146 5.62 1.92 3.92
N ARG A 147 6.91 2.07 4.28
CA ARG A 147 7.50 1.34 5.40
C ARG A 147 6.74 1.57 6.69
N ASP A 148 6.60 0.50 7.46
CA ASP A 148 5.98 0.52 8.79
C ASP A 148 4.55 1.13 8.83
N THR A 149 3.87 1.18 7.68
CA THR A 149 2.50 1.68 7.59
C THR A 149 1.49 0.68 8.15
N ILE A 150 0.40 1.21 8.72
CA ILE A 150 -0.78 0.43 9.12
C ILE A 150 -1.80 0.54 7.99
N MET A 151 -1.98 -0.51 7.19
CA MET A 151 -2.91 -0.57 6.06
C MET A 151 -3.94 -1.70 6.21
N ILE A 152 -4.27 -2.06 7.45
CA ILE A 152 -5.25 -3.13 7.75
C ILE A 152 -6.60 -2.77 7.10
N GLY A 153 -7.13 -3.68 6.30
CA GLY A 153 -8.39 -3.48 5.57
C GLY A 153 -8.38 -2.35 4.55
N ALA A 154 -7.23 -1.77 4.21
CA ALA A 154 -7.13 -0.74 3.19
C ALA A 154 -7.49 -1.30 1.80
N ASN A 155 -8.03 -0.44 0.94
CA ASN A 155 -8.35 -0.80 -0.43
C ASN A 155 -7.31 -0.23 -1.40
N LEU A 156 -6.47 -1.09 -1.98
CA LEU A 156 -5.47 -0.76 -2.99
C LEU A 156 -5.82 -1.35 -4.37
N SER A 157 -7.07 -1.77 -4.59
CA SER A 157 -7.48 -2.41 -5.84
C SER A 157 -7.15 -1.53 -7.05
N GLU A 158 -6.50 -2.12 -8.05
CA GLU A 158 -6.10 -1.45 -9.28
C GLU A 158 -5.20 -0.21 -9.08
N ALA A 159 -4.54 -0.06 -7.93
CA ALA A 159 -3.52 0.97 -7.75
C ALA A 159 -2.35 0.73 -8.72
N GLN A 160 -1.84 1.82 -9.29
CA GLN A 160 -0.75 1.82 -10.25
C GLN A 160 0.58 2.07 -9.54
N LEU A 161 1.53 1.15 -9.67
CA LEU A 161 2.89 1.31 -9.16
C LEU A 161 3.86 1.17 -10.33
N ARG A 162 4.01 2.24 -11.13
CA ARG A 162 5.09 2.28 -12.12
C ARG A 162 6.39 2.37 -11.34
N GLU A 163 7.42 1.64 -11.78
CA GLU A 163 8.69 1.57 -11.04
C GLU A 163 8.51 1.05 -9.60
N ALA A 164 7.67 0.01 -9.42
CA ALA A 164 7.38 -0.61 -8.12
C ALA A 164 8.64 -1.06 -7.34
N GLN A 165 9.79 -1.19 -7.99
CA GLN A 165 11.09 -1.40 -7.34
C GLN A 165 11.48 -0.29 -6.36
N LEU A 166 10.95 0.91 -6.56
CA LEU A 166 11.12 2.05 -5.65
C LEU A 166 10.08 2.08 -4.53
N VAL A 167 9.12 1.16 -4.55
CA VAL A 167 8.08 1.07 -3.52
C VAL A 167 8.57 0.15 -2.41
N ASN A 168 8.53 0.67 -1.20
CA ASN A 168 8.98 -0.04 -0.01
C ASN A 168 7.80 -0.29 0.93
N LEU A 169 7.45 -1.55 1.13
CA LEU A 169 6.43 -2.00 2.08
C LEU A 169 7.03 -2.84 3.21
N GLY A 170 8.34 -2.72 3.46
CA GLY A 170 9.00 -3.43 4.54
C GLY A 170 8.28 -3.18 5.88
N GLY A 171 7.91 -4.26 6.57
CA GLY A 171 7.19 -4.21 7.85
C GLY A 171 5.74 -3.70 7.80
N ALA A 172 5.21 -3.34 6.64
CA ALA A 172 3.84 -2.83 6.53
C ALA A 172 2.80 -3.90 6.91
N ASN A 173 1.71 -3.47 7.55
CA ASN A 173 0.59 -4.35 7.89
C ASN A 173 -0.58 -4.15 6.93
N LEU A 174 -0.69 -5.05 5.96
CA LEU A 174 -1.72 -5.14 4.92
C LEU A 174 -2.73 -6.28 5.20
N SER A 175 -2.88 -6.70 6.45
CA SER A 175 -3.80 -7.80 6.76
C SER A 175 -5.24 -7.46 6.36
N GLY A 176 -5.90 -8.40 5.69
CA GLY A 176 -7.24 -8.23 5.12
C GLY A 176 -7.37 -7.16 4.02
N ALA A 177 -6.27 -6.59 3.52
CA ALA A 177 -6.33 -5.57 2.48
C ALA A 177 -6.81 -6.13 1.13
N ASN A 178 -7.42 -5.27 0.32
CA ASN A 178 -7.77 -5.60 -1.06
C ASN A 178 -6.67 -5.09 -2.00
N LEU A 179 -5.89 -6.01 -2.55
CA LEU A 179 -4.77 -5.81 -3.47
C LEU A 179 -5.07 -6.46 -4.85
N ASN A 180 -6.34 -6.68 -5.16
CA ASN A 180 -6.72 -7.34 -6.41
C ASN A 180 -6.17 -6.56 -7.61
N LYS A 181 -5.52 -7.29 -8.53
CA LYS A 181 -4.93 -6.77 -9.77
C LYS A 181 -3.89 -5.66 -9.57
N VAL A 182 -3.31 -5.55 -8.38
CA VAL A 182 -2.23 -4.60 -8.11
C VAL A 182 -0.95 -5.04 -8.85
N SER A 183 -0.11 -4.08 -9.24
CA SER A 183 1.19 -4.36 -9.84
C SER A 183 2.33 -4.01 -8.87
N LEU A 184 2.83 -5.01 -8.15
CA LEU A 184 3.94 -4.94 -7.19
C LEU A 184 5.23 -5.57 -7.74
N ALA A 185 5.41 -5.60 -9.07
CA ALA A 185 6.57 -6.21 -9.70
C ALA A 185 7.89 -5.59 -9.20
N GLY A 186 8.77 -6.40 -8.61
CA GLY A 186 10.04 -5.96 -8.06
C GLY A 186 9.97 -5.17 -6.76
N ALA A 187 8.80 -5.05 -6.13
CA ALA A 187 8.66 -4.28 -4.88
C ALA A 187 9.44 -4.91 -3.71
N SER A 188 9.93 -4.05 -2.80
CA SER A 188 10.53 -4.48 -1.54
C SER A 188 9.46 -4.67 -0.49
N MET A 189 9.23 -5.90 -0.07
CA MET A 189 8.11 -6.30 0.79
C MET A 189 8.54 -7.32 1.86
N ALA A 190 9.81 -7.28 2.29
CA ALA A 190 10.32 -8.18 3.31
C ALA A 190 9.57 -8.00 4.64
N GLY A 191 9.15 -9.10 5.26
CA GLY A 191 8.41 -9.10 6.53
C GLY A 191 7.01 -8.46 6.49
N VAL A 192 6.47 -8.18 5.30
CA VAL A 192 5.12 -7.61 5.16
C VAL A 192 4.07 -8.59 5.72
N ASN A 193 3.03 -8.06 6.39
CA ASN A 193 1.89 -8.86 6.81
C ASN A 193 0.74 -8.71 5.79
N LEU A 194 0.49 -9.76 5.02
CA LEU A 194 -0.58 -9.92 4.04
C LEU A 194 -1.60 -11.00 4.46
N SER A 195 -1.66 -11.37 5.74
CA SER A 195 -2.60 -12.38 6.24
C SER A 195 -4.05 -12.03 5.90
N GLY A 196 -4.79 -12.98 5.32
CA GLY A 196 -6.16 -12.81 4.85
C GLY A 196 -6.36 -11.77 3.74
N ALA A 197 -5.30 -11.21 3.17
CA ALA A 197 -5.42 -10.23 2.08
C ALA A 197 -5.89 -10.88 0.78
N SER A 198 -6.55 -10.10 -0.07
CA SER A 198 -6.96 -10.52 -1.41
C SER A 198 -5.99 -9.96 -2.46
N LEU A 199 -5.23 -10.83 -3.11
CA LEU A 199 -4.26 -10.55 -4.17
C LEU A 199 -4.67 -11.21 -5.50
N LEU A 200 -5.98 -11.29 -5.76
CA LEU A 200 -6.53 -11.92 -6.97
C LEU A 200 -5.89 -11.31 -8.22
N SER A 201 -5.23 -12.15 -9.02
CA SER A 201 -4.54 -11.75 -10.26
C SER A 201 -3.54 -10.60 -10.07
N ALA A 202 -2.93 -10.47 -8.88
CA ALA A 202 -1.88 -9.48 -8.63
C ALA A 202 -0.57 -9.85 -9.34
N THR A 203 0.22 -8.86 -9.73
CA THR A 203 1.57 -9.05 -10.28
C THR A 203 2.62 -8.75 -9.21
N LEU A 204 3.32 -9.77 -8.74
CA LEU A 204 4.40 -9.78 -7.74
C LEU A 204 5.73 -10.30 -8.33
N ARG A 205 5.84 -10.37 -9.66
CA ARG A 205 7.02 -10.86 -10.37
C ARG A 205 8.28 -10.14 -9.88
N GLU A 206 9.37 -10.86 -9.60
CA GLU A 206 10.64 -10.33 -9.06
C GLU A 206 10.54 -9.62 -7.69
N ALA A 207 9.39 -9.67 -7.00
CA ALA A 207 9.25 -9.01 -5.69
C ALA A 207 10.09 -9.69 -4.59
N THR A 208 10.55 -8.90 -3.63
CA THR A 208 11.24 -9.40 -2.43
C THR A 208 10.25 -9.56 -1.29
N LEU A 209 9.89 -10.80 -0.98
CA LEU A 209 8.85 -11.21 -0.02
C LEU A 209 9.41 -12.15 1.07
N SER A 210 10.71 -12.06 1.37
CA SER A 210 11.33 -12.85 2.43
C SER A 210 10.60 -12.63 3.76
N ASP A 211 10.32 -13.71 4.48
CA ASP A 211 9.64 -13.71 5.78
C ASP A 211 8.25 -13.03 5.79
N ALA A 212 7.63 -12.85 4.62
CA ALA A 212 6.29 -12.29 4.50
C ALA A 212 5.23 -13.25 5.04
N ASN A 213 4.18 -12.70 5.67
CA ASN A 213 3.03 -13.47 6.16
C ASN A 213 1.88 -13.39 5.18
N PHE A 214 1.52 -14.50 4.55
CA PHE A 214 0.41 -14.69 3.63
C PHE A 214 -0.66 -15.66 4.18
N ILE A 215 -0.71 -15.92 5.49
CA ILE A 215 -1.63 -16.91 6.07
C ILE A 215 -3.07 -16.61 5.63
N GLY A 216 -3.71 -17.59 5.00
CA GLY A 216 -5.09 -17.49 4.50
C GLY A 216 -5.31 -16.45 3.39
N ALA A 217 -4.25 -15.91 2.78
CA ALA A 217 -4.37 -14.94 1.69
C ALA A 217 -4.91 -15.58 0.41
N ASN A 218 -5.60 -14.79 -0.42
CA ASN A 218 -6.08 -15.21 -1.71
C ASN A 218 -5.16 -14.71 -2.84
N LEU A 219 -4.34 -15.60 -3.39
CA LEU A 219 -3.38 -15.37 -4.48
C LEU A 219 -3.81 -16.07 -5.78
N TYR A 220 -5.11 -16.35 -5.95
CA TYR A 220 -5.63 -17.00 -7.16
C TYR A 220 -5.17 -16.26 -8.44
N GLU A 221 -4.56 -17.00 -9.36
CA GLU A 221 -3.96 -16.48 -10.60
C GLU A 221 -2.95 -15.33 -10.42
N ALA A 222 -2.37 -15.16 -9.24
CA ALA A 222 -1.32 -14.17 -9.02
C ALA A 222 -0.01 -14.58 -9.73
N ASN A 223 0.76 -13.59 -10.20
CA ASN A 223 2.06 -13.81 -10.81
C ASN A 223 3.17 -13.49 -9.81
N LEU A 224 3.81 -14.52 -9.26
CA LEU A 224 4.99 -14.46 -8.39
C LEU A 224 6.26 -15.02 -9.09
N SER A 225 6.31 -15.07 -10.43
CA SER A 225 7.49 -15.58 -11.13
C SER A 225 8.75 -14.81 -10.71
N ASP A 226 9.85 -15.54 -10.51
CA ASP A 226 11.15 -15.01 -10.06
C ASP A 226 11.12 -14.22 -8.72
N ALA A 227 10.03 -14.31 -7.94
CA ALA A 227 9.95 -13.65 -6.63
C ALA A 227 10.80 -14.38 -5.58
N THR A 228 11.28 -13.64 -4.57
CA THR A 228 11.96 -14.21 -3.41
C THR A 228 11.00 -14.33 -2.24
N LEU A 229 10.59 -15.56 -1.90
CA LEU A 229 9.65 -15.91 -0.83
C LEU A 229 10.31 -16.75 0.27
N ARG A 230 11.64 -16.60 0.46
CA ARG A 230 12.39 -17.38 1.45
C ARG A 230 11.79 -17.19 2.85
N GLY A 231 11.45 -18.28 3.53
CA GLY A 231 10.87 -18.25 4.87
C GLY A 231 9.46 -17.64 4.97
N ALA A 232 8.80 -17.32 3.86
CA ALA A 232 7.46 -16.77 3.88
C ALA A 232 6.44 -17.80 4.39
N ASP A 233 5.41 -17.34 5.12
CA ASP A 233 4.33 -18.18 5.61
C ASP A 233 3.07 -18.01 4.73
N LEU A 234 2.84 -19.00 3.89
CA LEU A 234 1.72 -19.14 2.96
C LEU A 234 0.70 -20.19 3.45
N SER A 235 0.69 -20.51 4.75
CA SER A 235 -0.22 -21.51 5.31
C SER A 235 -1.68 -21.18 5.00
N GLU A 236 -2.44 -22.18 4.58
CA GLU A 236 -3.86 -22.04 4.19
C GLU A 236 -4.14 -21.03 3.04
N ALA A 237 -3.11 -20.50 2.38
CA ALA A 237 -3.29 -19.56 1.27
C ALA A 237 -3.87 -20.26 0.03
N ASN A 238 -4.64 -19.51 -0.75
CA ASN A 238 -5.14 -19.96 -2.06
C ASN A 238 -4.24 -19.44 -3.18
N LEU A 239 -3.33 -20.28 -3.67
CA LEU A 239 -2.47 -20.03 -4.84
C LEU A 239 -2.94 -20.78 -6.09
N SER A 240 -4.22 -21.19 -6.16
CA SER A 240 -4.72 -21.94 -7.32
C SER A 240 -4.51 -21.13 -8.62
N GLY A 241 -3.90 -21.77 -9.62
CA GLY A 241 -3.57 -21.15 -10.91
C GLY A 241 -2.48 -20.08 -10.85
N ALA A 242 -1.78 -19.90 -9.73
CA ALA A 242 -0.72 -18.90 -9.61
C ALA A 242 0.52 -19.27 -10.44
N TYR A 243 1.25 -18.25 -10.90
CA TYR A 243 2.51 -18.40 -11.62
C TYR A 243 3.68 -18.15 -10.67
N LEU A 244 4.46 -19.17 -10.34
CA LEU A 244 5.61 -19.10 -9.45
C LEU A 244 6.92 -19.53 -10.13
N SER A 245 6.95 -19.68 -11.45
CA SER A 245 8.14 -20.18 -12.17
C SER A 245 9.42 -19.44 -11.74
N GLY A 246 10.46 -20.19 -11.37
CA GLY A 246 11.76 -19.64 -10.94
C GLY A 246 11.76 -18.97 -9.56
N ALA A 247 10.65 -18.98 -8.82
CA ALA A 247 10.60 -18.35 -7.50
C ALA A 247 11.49 -19.08 -6.48
N ASN A 248 12.04 -18.31 -5.54
CA ASN A 248 12.78 -18.84 -4.41
C ASN A 248 11.88 -19.02 -3.19
N LEU A 249 11.46 -20.25 -2.92
CA LEU A 249 10.57 -20.67 -1.83
C LEU A 249 11.33 -21.46 -0.75
N GLU A 250 12.66 -21.29 -0.65
CA GLU A 250 13.47 -21.98 0.35
C GLU A 250 12.93 -21.74 1.77
N GLY A 251 12.69 -22.82 2.50
CA GLY A 251 12.16 -22.78 3.86
C GLY A 251 10.75 -22.18 4.01
N ALA A 252 10.05 -21.91 2.91
CA ALA A 252 8.70 -21.35 2.97
C ALA A 252 7.72 -22.35 3.63
N ILE A 253 6.78 -21.83 4.41
CA ILE A 253 5.74 -22.61 5.07
C ILE A 253 4.49 -22.53 4.20
N MET A 254 4.02 -23.66 3.67
CA MET A 254 2.86 -23.73 2.78
C MET A 254 1.80 -24.71 3.30
N THR A 255 1.86 -25.10 4.57
CA THR A 255 0.96 -26.10 5.16
C THR A 255 -0.51 -25.84 4.81
N ARG A 256 -1.17 -26.86 4.23
CA ARG A 256 -2.58 -26.81 3.76
C ARG A 256 -2.89 -25.71 2.74
N ALA A 257 -1.90 -25.14 2.05
CA ALA A 257 -2.12 -24.22 0.95
C ALA A 257 -2.74 -24.94 -0.26
N ASN A 258 -3.54 -24.21 -1.03
CA ASN A 258 -4.07 -24.69 -2.31
C ASN A 258 -3.21 -24.16 -3.46
N LEU A 259 -2.43 -25.05 -4.07
CA LEU A 259 -1.56 -24.80 -5.23
C LEU A 259 -2.09 -25.51 -6.49
N SER A 260 -3.38 -25.85 -6.54
CA SER A 260 -3.96 -26.54 -7.70
C SER A 260 -3.69 -25.76 -8.99
N ARG A 261 -3.19 -26.43 -10.03
CA ARG A 261 -2.85 -25.80 -11.34
C ARG A 261 -1.80 -24.68 -11.27
N ALA A 262 -1.10 -24.53 -10.15
CA ALA A 262 -0.03 -23.55 -10.05
C ALA A 262 1.19 -23.99 -10.87
N ASN A 263 1.91 -23.03 -11.45
CA ASN A 263 3.17 -23.28 -12.11
C ASN A 263 4.34 -22.99 -11.15
N LEU A 264 4.96 -24.04 -10.62
CA LEU A 264 6.16 -23.99 -9.78
C LEU A 264 7.42 -24.46 -10.51
N SER A 265 7.44 -24.42 -11.85
CA SER A 265 8.58 -24.90 -12.64
C SER A 265 9.88 -24.18 -12.25
N GLY A 266 10.95 -24.93 -11.98
CA GLY A 266 12.26 -24.39 -11.62
C GLY A 266 12.33 -23.68 -10.27
N CYS A 267 11.33 -23.85 -9.40
CA CYS A 267 11.36 -23.25 -8.06
C CYS A 267 12.45 -23.88 -7.18
N ASN A 268 13.05 -23.06 -6.32
CA ASN A 268 13.81 -23.56 -5.17
C ASN A 268 12.84 -23.80 -4.00
N LEU A 269 12.54 -25.06 -3.68
CA LEU A 269 11.65 -25.49 -2.61
C LEU A 269 12.40 -26.19 -1.47
N ARG A 270 13.71 -25.97 -1.36
CA ARG A 270 14.54 -26.64 -0.35
C ARG A 270 14.03 -26.36 1.05
N GLY A 271 13.80 -27.42 1.83
CA GLY A 271 13.29 -27.31 3.20
C GLY A 271 11.88 -26.72 3.33
N ALA A 272 11.13 -26.55 2.24
CA ALA A 272 9.77 -26.03 2.30
C ALA A 272 8.81 -26.98 3.02
N GLN A 273 7.86 -26.44 3.79
CA GLN A 273 6.85 -27.21 4.50
C GLN A 273 5.57 -27.29 3.66
N LEU A 274 5.40 -28.38 2.92
CA LEU A 274 4.28 -28.62 2.00
C LEU A 274 3.25 -29.62 2.57
N ALA A 275 3.25 -29.84 3.89
CA ALA A 275 2.35 -30.81 4.52
C ALA A 275 0.87 -30.48 4.25
N GLY A 276 0.12 -31.46 3.76
CA GLY A 276 -1.31 -31.32 3.46
C GLY A 276 -1.67 -30.33 2.33
N CYS A 277 -0.70 -29.89 1.52
CA CYS A 277 -0.97 -29.01 0.38
C CYS A 277 -1.81 -29.71 -0.69
N VAL A 278 -2.56 -28.93 -1.47
CA VAL A 278 -3.21 -29.41 -2.69
C VAL A 278 -2.40 -28.97 -3.90
N LEU A 279 -1.73 -29.89 -4.58
CA LEU A 279 -0.88 -29.67 -5.76
C LEU A 279 -1.49 -30.32 -7.02
N ARG A 280 -2.80 -30.56 -7.03
CA ARG A 280 -3.48 -31.22 -8.16
C ARG A 280 -3.28 -30.43 -9.45
N GLU A 281 -2.87 -31.11 -10.53
CA GLU A 281 -2.59 -30.51 -11.84
C GLU A 281 -1.51 -29.40 -11.81
N ALA A 282 -0.72 -29.29 -10.73
CA ALA A 282 0.39 -28.32 -10.66
C ALA A 282 1.60 -28.80 -11.49
N SER A 283 2.49 -27.86 -11.84
CA SER A 283 3.79 -28.20 -12.42
C SER A 283 4.90 -27.89 -11.43
N LEU A 284 5.66 -28.92 -11.06
CA LEU A 284 6.89 -28.87 -10.27
C LEU A 284 8.10 -29.23 -11.16
N ALA A 285 7.99 -29.08 -12.47
CA ALA A 285 9.04 -29.43 -13.41
C ALA A 285 10.37 -28.73 -13.04
N ASP A 286 11.46 -29.48 -12.99
CA ASP A 286 12.80 -29.00 -12.63
C ASP A 286 12.92 -28.31 -11.24
N ALA A 287 11.95 -28.50 -10.34
CA ALA A 287 12.00 -27.91 -9.00
C ALA A 287 12.96 -28.66 -8.06
N ASP A 288 13.64 -27.93 -7.16
CA ASP A 288 14.47 -28.53 -6.10
C ASP A 288 13.65 -28.69 -4.80
N LEU A 289 13.23 -29.91 -4.51
CA LEU A 289 12.47 -30.30 -3.31
C LEU A 289 13.37 -30.87 -2.20
N THR A 290 14.69 -30.68 -2.24
CA THR A 290 15.60 -31.27 -1.26
C THR A 290 15.19 -30.88 0.17
N GLY A 291 14.80 -31.88 0.96
CA GLY A 291 14.39 -31.69 2.36
C GLY A 291 13.00 -31.06 2.53
N ALA A 292 12.20 -30.92 1.47
CA ALA A 292 10.83 -30.48 1.58
C ALA A 292 9.96 -31.56 2.25
N ASP A 293 8.99 -31.14 3.07
CA ASP A 293 8.00 -32.03 3.68
C ASP A 293 6.72 -32.08 2.85
N LEU A 294 6.50 -33.17 2.11
CA LEU A 294 5.31 -33.41 1.29
C LEU A 294 4.25 -34.28 1.99
N SER A 295 4.35 -34.46 3.32
CA SER A 295 3.46 -35.36 4.06
C SER A 295 1.98 -35.02 3.86
N GLY A 296 1.23 -35.96 3.28
CA GLY A 296 -0.21 -35.78 3.04
C GLY A 296 -0.56 -34.78 1.93
N ALA A 297 0.40 -34.32 1.13
CA ALA A 297 0.12 -33.49 -0.02
C ALA A 297 -0.63 -34.28 -1.12
N ASP A 298 -1.60 -33.65 -1.77
CA ASP A 298 -2.28 -34.19 -2.95
C ASP A 298 -1.50 -33.83 -4.21
N LEU A 299 -0.75 -34.80 -4.75
CA LEU A 299 0.07 -34.68 -5.96
C LEU A 299 -0.64 -35.23 -7.22
N SER A 300 -1.95 -35.42 -7.18
CA SER A 300 -2.70 -35.99 -8.31
C SER A 300 -2.48 -35.19 -9.58
N GLU A 301 -2.08 -35.85 -10.67
CA GLU A 301 -1.82 -35.21 -11.97
C GLU A 301 -0.75 -34.09 -11.94
N CYS A 302 0.11 -34.07 -10.92
CA CYS A 302 1.22 -33.13 -10.82
C CYS A 302 2.35 -33.52 -11.78
N ASP A 303 2.85 -32.57 -12.56
CA ASP A 303 4.05 -32.75 -13.38
C ASP A 303 5.30 -32.61 -12.51
N MET A 304 6.05 -33.70 -12.36
CA MET A 304 7.28 -33.79 -11.55
C MET A 304 8.52 -34.00 -12.44
N THR A 305 8.41 -33.74 -13.75
CA THR A 305 9.50 -33.99 -14.71
C THR A 305 10.76 -33.21 -14.31
N GLY A 306 11.87 -33.90 -14.10
CA GLY A 306 13.15 -33.26 -13.74
C GLY A 306 13.25 -32.72 -12.31
N ALA A 307 12.18 -32.81 -11.50
CA ALA A 307 12.25 -32.43 -10.09
C ALA A 307 13.29 -33.28 -9.34
N VAL A 308 13.94 -32.72 -8.32
CA VAL A 308 14.97 -33.38 -7.53
C VAL A 308 14.65 -33.33 -6.03
N GLY A 309 15.25 -34.23 -5.24
CA GLY A 309 15.20 -34.14 -3.78
C GLY A 309 13.92 -34.66 -3.11
N TYR A 310 12.98 -35.23 -3.87
CA TYR A 310 11.80 -35.92 -3.34
C TYR A 310 12.02 -37.44 -3.30
N ALA A 311 11.43 -38.13 -2.31
CA ALA A 311 11.33 -39.58 -2.32
C ALA A 311 10.06 -39.96 -3.10
N ALA A 312 10.23 -40.70 -4.19
CA ALA A 312 9.13 -41.23 -5.00
C ALA A 312 8.30 -42.29 -4.25
#